data_AF-A0ABD2X201-F1
#
_entry.id   AF-A0ABD2X201-F1
#
_cell.length_a   1.000
_cell.length_b   1.000
_cell.length_c   1.000
_cell.angle_alpha   90.00
_cell.angle_beta   90.00
_cell.angle_gamma   90.00
#
_symmetry.space_group_name_H-M   'P 1'
#
loop_
_entity.id
_entity.type
_entity.pdbx_description
1 polymer ?
#
loop_
_entity_poly.entity_id
_entity_poly.type
_entity_poly.pdbx_seq_one_letter_code
_entity_poly.pdbx_strand_id
1 'polypeptide(L)'
;MQKWRTTRSTSINLFSRARVKNMNLICGGGGEESFIKGLIQKKNFWARLVMDNDSSTVASLRQVSAHTIELWVDKNHSVKAFSNSLYGMSLPKPIIDYFNYLMTNSIIEHKNNSDEQSEKLKSLVPHAFGDHSLCTFHENEEEYEYKRLPGKKPLESLSLRNSLDELMQRYVNNAEKLSPAASTQANESFNNTVASKNPKSRHYSGSESFNFRVAAAVCQKNIGNTYVDRVFTKLQLSPLKTGLSQREMKDRKMQKRKLFAAGRDGKIRRRFLKNKRASETTRKHRNEGMTYESDVGLSGVLDLPLEKIVSPIIAPFEEIKRFKLVYFDTETIGLGPTDQIIQVALSDGDNLQRLFGSNCSDQSHSFRKNWA
;
A
#
# COMPACT_ATOMS: atom_id res chain seq x y z
N MET A 1 -24.09 -52.53 4.78
CA MET A 1 -24.44 -51.76 3.57
C MET A 1 -25.80 -51.13 3.74
N GLN A 2 -25.90 -49.83 4.03
CA GLN A 2 -27.12 -49.05 3.84
C GLN A 2 -26.73 -47.65 3.38
N LYS A 3 -27.22 -47.31 2.18
CA LYS A 3 -26.84 -46.15 1.37
C LYS A 3 -27.36 -44.87 2.00
N TRP A 4 -26.44 -43.94 2.30
CA TRP A 4 -26.78 -42.55 2.61
C TRP A 4 -27.36 -41.87 1.37
N ARG A 5 -28.64 -41.50 1.44
CA ARG A 5 -29.29 -40.65 0.44
C ARG A 5 -28.73 -39.24 0.54
N THR A 6 -28.13 -38.79 -0.56
CA THR A 6 -27.70 -37.41 -0.81
C THR A 6 -28.91 -36.47 -0.90
N THR A 7 -29.10 -35.62 0.11
CA THR A 7 -29.88 -34.38 -0.01
C THR A 7 -28.96 -33.27 -0.49
N ARG A 8 -28.76 -33.22 -1.81
CA ARG A 8 -28.40 -31.98 -2.51
C ARG A 8 -29.59 -31.02 -2.43
N SER A 9 -29.30 -29.72 -2.56
CA SER A 9 -30.26 -28.59 -2.67
C SER A 9 -30.80 -28.03 -1.35
N THR A 10 -30.04 -27.12 -0.71
CA THR A 10 -30.62 -25.93 -0.01
C THR A 10 -29.63 -24.85 0.46
N SER A 11 -28.35 -24.87 0.10
CA SER A 11 -27.35 -23.92 0.66
C SER A 11 -26.86 -22.80 -0.27
N ILE A 12 -27.34 -22.69 -1.53
CA ILE A 12 -26.80 -21.72 -2.51
C ILE A 12 -27.61 -20.41 -2.63
N ASN A 13 -28.82 -20.32 -2.06
CA ASN A 13 -29.74 -19.20 -2.34
C ASN A 13 -29.74 -18.02 -1.34
N LEU A 14 -28.73 -17.91 -0.47
CA LEU A 14 -28.67 -16.83 0.54
C LEU A 14 -27.90 -15.56 0.11
N PHE A 15 -27.27 -15.58 -1.07
CA PHE A 15 -26.47 -14.45 -1.58
C PHE A 15 -27.16 -13.63 -2.69
N SER A 16 -28.35 -14.01 -3.16
CA SER A 16 -28.97 -13.43 -4.36
C SER A 16 -29.84 -12.18 -4.13
N ARG A 17 -29.98 -11.67 -2.89
CA ARG A 17 -30.92 -10.57 -2.58
C ARG A 17 -30.35 -9.39 -1.78
N ALA A 18 -29.05 -9.15 -1.83
CA ALA A 18 -28.54 -7.81 -1.55
C ALA A 18 -28.54 -7.01 -2.86
N ARG A 19 -29.47 -6.07 -3.04
CA ARG A 19 -29.34 -5.01 -4.05
C ARG A 19 -28.14 -4.14 -3.65
N VAL A 20 -26.93 -4.56 -4.04
CA VAL A 20 -25.74 -3.71 -3.98
C VAL A 20 -25.77 -2.83 -5.22
N LYS A 21 -26.46 -1.69 -5.13
CA LYS A 21 -26.62 -0.75 -6.26
C LYS A 21 -25.36 0.08 -6.56
N ASN A 22 -24.29 -0.06 -5.79
CA ASN A 22 -22.98 0.55 -6.05
C ASN A 22 -21.92 -0.31 -5.37
N MET A 23 -21.15 -1.09 -6.14
CA MET A 23 -20.07 -1.92 -5.60
C MET A 23 -18.74 -1.33 -6.07
N ASN A 24 -18.05 -0.63 -5.17
CA ASN A 24 -16.65 -0.27 -5.37
C ASN A 24 -15.83 -1.58 -5.25
N LEU A 25 -15.33 -2.08 -6.36
CA LEU A 25 -14.48 -3.29 -6.40
C LEU A 25 -13.03 -2.93 -6.07
N ILE A 26 -12.33 -3.88 -5.44
CA ILE A 26 -11.11 -3.72 -4.64
C ILE A 26 -10.04 -4.67 -5.20
N CYS A 27 -8.79 -4.22 -5.36
CA CYS A 27 -7.68 -5.03 -5.87
C CYS A 27 -6.45 -5.03 -4.93
N GLY A 28 -5.70 -6.13 -4.94
CA GLY A 28 -4.67 -6.57 -4.00
C GLY A 28 -4.24 -8.06 -4.12
N GLY A 29 -4.03 -8.62 -5.32
CA GLY A 29 -3.26 -9.87 -5.56
C GLY A 29 -3.92 -10.97 -6.41
N GLY A 30 -3.11 -11.83 -7.05
CA GLY A 30 -3.45 -12.76 -8.16
C GLY A 30 -4.59 -13.79 -7.99
N GLY A 31 -5.31 -13.83 -6.87
CA GLY A 31 -6.59 -14.55 -6.75
C GLY A 31 -7.81 -13.74 -7.21
N GLU A 32 -7.62 -12.47 -7.55
CA GLU A 32 -8.69 -11.51 -7.83
C GLU A 32 -9.11 -11.46 -9.30
N GLU A 33 -8.20 -11.82 -10.20
CA GLU A 33 -8.47 -11.82 -11.63
C GLU A 33 -9.63 -12.77 -11.96
N SER A 34 -9.66 -13.96 -11.35
CA SER A 34 -10.74 -14.95 -11.54
C SER A 34 -12.09 -14.50 -10.94
N PHE A 35 -12.06 -13.75 -9.83
CA PHE A 35 -13.27 -13.22 -9.18
C PHE A 35 -13.88 -12.05 -9.98
N ILE A 36 -13.04 -11.13 -10.46
CA ILE A 36 -13.49 -10.01 -11.30
C ILE A 36 -13.98 -10.52 -12.65
N LYS A 37 -13.29 -11.49 -13.26
CA LYS A 37 -13.77 -12.22 -14.45
C LYS A 37 -15.17 -12.81 -14.25
N GLY A 38 -15.40 -13.46 -13.11
CA GLY A 38 -16.69 -14.06 -12.77
C GLY A 38 -17.82 -13.04 -12.53
N LEU A 39 -17.50 -11.82 -12.10
CA LEU A 39 -18.48 -10.74 -11.92
C LEU A 39 -18.84 -10.05 -13.24
N ILE A 40 -17.84 -9.78 -14.10
CA ILE A 40 -18.02 -9.18 -15.42
C ILE A 40 -18.83 -10.11 -16.33
N GLN A 41 -18.56 -11.43 -16.29
CA GLN A 41 -19.33 -12.41 -17.08
C GLN A 41 -20.80 -12.55 -16.64
N LYS A 42 -21.11 -12.32 -15.36
CA LYS A 42 -22.45 -12.62 -14.81
C LYS A 42 -23.44 -11.47 -14.92
N LYS A 43 -23.00 -10.23 -15.15
CA LYS A 43 -23.89 -9.06 -15.27
C LYS A 43 -23.28 -8.03 -16.22
N ASN A 44 -24.06 -7.56 -17.19
CA ASN A 44 -23.77 -6.36 -17.99
C ASN A 44 -23.56 -5.15 -17.06
N PHE A 45 -22.34 -4.96 -16.54
CA PHE A 45 -22.04 -3.98 -15.51
C PHE A 45 -21.04 -2.96 -16.04
N TRP A 46 -21.42 -1.68 -15.97
CA TRP A 46 -20.47 -0.59 -16.04
C TRP A 46 -19.73 -0.56 -14.70
N ALA A 47 -18.51 -1.09 -14.66
CA ALA A 47 -17.70 -1.13 -13.46
C ALA A 47 -16.84 0.14 -13.38
N ARG A 48 -17.17 1.01 -12.41
CA ARG A 48 -16.22 2.01 -11.92
C ARG A 48 -15.30 1.35 -10.92
N LEU A 49 -14.01 1.44 -11.16
CA LEU A 49 -13.01 0.76 -10.37
C LEU A 49 -12.07 1.77 -9.73
N VAL A 50 -11.93 1.67 -8.41
CA VAL A 50 -11.02 2.51 -7.62
C VAL A 50 -9.88 1.63 -7.16
N MET A 51 -8.69 1.89 -7.68
CA MET A 51 -7.51 1.09 -7.38
C MET A 51 -6.25 1.94 -7.40
N ASP A 52 -5.18 1.34 -6.89
CA ASP A 52 -3.83 1.83 -7.11
C ASP A 52 -3.54 1.80 -8.61
N ASN A 53 -2.70 2.73 -9.08
CA ASN A 53 -2.35 2.85 -10.49
C ASN A 53 -1.31 1.78 -10.90
N ASP A 54 -1.63 0.51 -10.68
CA ASP A 54 -0.82 -0.65 -11.05
C ASP A 54 -1.13 -1.06 -12.50
N SER A 55 -0.11 -0.93 -13.35
CA SER A 55 -0.20 -1.19 -14.78
C SER A 55 -0.55 -2.64 -15.11
N SER A 56 -0.11 -3.59 -14.27
CA SER A 56 -0.33 -5.02 -14.50
C SER A 56 -1.81 -5.38 -14.31
N THR A 57 -2.42 -4.91 -13.22
CA THR A 57 -3.85 -5.13 -12.95
C THR A 57 -4.74 -4.46 -14.00
N VAL A 58 -4.43 -3.24 -14.43
CA VAL A 58 -5.18 -2.53 -15.48
C VAL A 58 -5.09 -3.25 -16.83
N ALA A 59 -3.90 -3.75 -17.20
CA ALA A 59 -3.71 -4.49 -18.45
C ALA A 59 -4.53 -5.78 -18.46
N SER A 60 -4.47 -6.57 -17.39
CA SER A 60 -5.26 -7.81 -17.27
C SER A 60 -6.76 -7.56 -17.33
N LEU A 61 -7.25 -6.48 -16.71
CA LEU A 61 -8.67 -6.12 -16.76
C LEU A 61 -9.14 -5.73 -18.16
N ARG A 62 -8.32 -4.98 -18.90
CA ARG A 62 -8.61 -4.60 -20.28
C ARG A 62 -8.59 -5.79 -21.23
N GLN A 63 -7.69 -6.76 -21.01
CA GLN A 63 -7.63 -7.96 -21.83
C GLN A 63 -8.86 -8.86 -21.67
N VAL A 64 -9.51 -8.83 -20.51
CA VAL A 64 -10.54 -9.81 -20.18
C VAL A 64 -11.95 -9.23 -20.15
N SER A 65 -12.08 -7.91 -20.04
CA SER A 65 -13.38 -7.24 -20.12
C SER A 65 -13.75 -6.93 -21.57
N ALA A 66 -14.92 -7.41 -22.00
CA ALA A 66 -15.55 -6.97 -23.26
C ALA A 66 -16.13 -5.54 -23.17
N HIS A 67 -16.14 -4.92 -21.98
CA HIS A 67 -16.72 -3.61 -21.71
C HIS A 67 -15.65 -2.59 -21.27
N THR A 68 -15.88 -1.31 -21.57
CA THR A 68 -15.06 -0.20 -21.10
C THR A 68 -15.16 -0.07 -19.58
N ILE A 69 -14.02 -0.21 -18.89
CA ILE A 69 -13.90 -0.02 -17.44
C ILE A 69 -13.44 1.41 -17.16
N GLU A 70 -14.22 2.15 -16.38
CA GLU A 70 -13.84 3.49 -15.93
C GLU A 70 -12.95 3.38 -14.68
N LEU A 71 -11.73 3.90 -14.78
CA LEU A 71 -10.71 3.80 -13.73
C LEU A 71 -10.60 5.14 -12.99
N TRP A 72 -10.84 5.11 -11.69
CA TRP A 72 -10.64 6.24 -10.80
C TRP A 72 -9.39 6.01 -9.97
N VAL A 73 -8.56 7.04 -9.86
CA VAL A 73 -7.32 6.93 -9.09
C VAL A 73 -7.62 7.14 -7.61
N ASP A 74 -7.02 6.31 -6.76
CA ASP A 74 -7.07 6.55 -5.32
C ASP A 74 -6.34 7.86 -4.97
N LYS A 75 -7.05 8.78 -4.32
CA LYS A 75 -6.51 10.09 -3.92
C LYS A 75 -5.28 9.98 -3.02
N ASN A 76 -5.29 9.09 -2.04
CA ASN A 76 -4.18 8.97 -1.09
C ASN A 76 -2.93 8.44 -1.79
N HIS A 77 -3.08 7.50 -2.73
CA HIS A 77 -1.99 7.00 -3.55
C HIS A 77 -1.48 8.08 -4.51
N SER A 78 -2.36 8.85 -5.15
CA SER A 78 -1.95 9.99 -5.99
C SER A 78 -1.14 11.02 -5.19
N VAL A 79 -1.63 11.44 -4.02
CA VAL A 79 -0.91 12.39 -3.16
C VAL A 79 0.41 11.79 -2.66
N LYS A 80 0.45 10.49 -2.38
CA LYS A 80 1.69 9.81 -1.98
C LYS A 80 2.70 9.75 -3.13
N ALA A 81 2.27 9.41 -4.34
CA ALA A 81 3.13 9.39 -5.53
C ALA A 81 3.68 10.79 -5.85
N PHE A 82 2.84 11.82 -5.71
CA PHE A 82 3.26 13.21 -5.82
C PHE A 82 4.31 13.56 -4.75
N SER A 83 4.04 13.24 -3.49
CA SER A 83 4.98 13.45 -2.37
C SER A 83 6.34 12.77 -2.62
N ASN A 84 6.32 11.51 -3.08
CA ASN A 84 7.54 10.76 -3.43
C ASN A 84 8.32 11.43 -4.57
N SER A 85 7.63 11.94 -5.59
CA SER A 85 8.28 12.68 -6.69
C SER A 85 8.99 13.94 -6.17
N LEU A 86 8.36 14.68 -5.26
CA LEU A 86 8.98 15.86 -4.62
C LEU A 86 10.18 15.49 -3.75
N TYR A 87 10.16 14.33 -3.09
CA TYR A 87 11.32 13.80 -2.37
C TYR A 87 12.46 13.43 -3.34
N GLY A 88 12.16 12.85 -4.50
CA GLY A 88 13.14 12.55 -5.55
C GLY A 88 13.84 13.80 -6.10
N MET A 89 13.16 14.95 -6.08
CA MET A 89 13.73 16.27 -6.42
C MET A 89 14.60 16.87 -5.30
N SER A 90 14.83 16.13 -4.20
CA SER A 90 15.65 16.57 -3.05
C SER A 90 15.16 17.88 -2.40
N LEU A 91 13.85 18.12 -2.41
CA LEU A 91 13.29 19.36 -1.86
C LEU A 91 13.28 19.37 -0.32
N PRO A 92 13.48 20.54 0.31
CA PRO A 92 13.27 20.71 1.74
C PRO A 92 11.87 20.29 2.17
N LYS A 93 11.77 19.54 3.28
CA LYS A 93 10.51 19.04 3.84
C LYS A 93 9.39 20.11 3.94
N PRO A 94 9.65 21.36 4.38
CA PRO A 94 8.61 22.38 4.44
C PRO A 94 7.98 22.70 3.07
N ILE A 95 8.78 22.70 2.00
CA ILE A 95 8.32 22.92 0.62
C ILE A 95 7.48 21.72 0.15
N ILE A 96 7.93 20.50 0.48
CA ILE A 96 7.17 19.27 0.23
C ILE A 96 5.81 19.31 0.95
N ASP A 97 5.78 19.72 2.22
CA ASP A 97 4.56 19.81 3.01
C ASP A 97 3.61 20.90 2.46
N TYR A 98 4.15 22.00 1.93
CA TYR A 98 3.39 23.05 1.24
C TYR A 98 2.69 22.52 -0.02
N PHE A 99 3.43 21.91 -0.94
CA PHE A 99 2.84 21.38 -2.18
C PHE A 99 1.86 20.23 -1.91
N ASN A 100 2.15 19.36 -0.93
CA ASN A 100 1.21 18.30 -0.54
C ASN A 100 -0.11 18.88 0.01
N TYR A 101 -0.04 19.98 0.76
CA TYR A 101 -1.23 20.69 1.23
C TYR A 101 -2.05 21.23 0.06
N LEU A 102 -1.42 21.94 -0.87
CA LEU A 102 -2.08 22.50 -2.06
C LEU A 102 -2.73 21.41 -2.92
N MET A 103 -1.96 20.36 -3.23
CA MET A 103 -2.43 19.21 -4.01
C MET A 103 -3.63 18.54 -3.33
N THR A 104 -3.54 18.26 -2.03
CA THR A 104 -4.64 17.60 -1.29
C THR A 104 -5.91 18.46 -1.28
N ASN A 105 -5.76 19.78 -1.08
CA ASN A 105 -6.91 20.69 -1.05
C ASN A 105 -7.55 20.83 -2.42
N SER A 106 -6.77 20.98 -3.50
CA SER A 106 -7.32 21.09 -4.86
C SER A 106 -8.23 19.91 -5.22
N ILE A 107 -7.85 18.69 -4.83
CA ILE A 107 -8.64 17.47 -5.07
C ILE A 107 -9.92 17.44 -4.21
N ILE A 108 -9.87 17.97 -2.99
CA ILE A 108 -11.01 17.95 -2.06
C ILE A 108 -12.03 19.04 -2.42
N GLU A 109 -11.54 20.24 -2.74
CA GLU A 109 -12.34 21.43 -3.02
C GLU A 109 -13.11 21.28 -4.34
N HIS A 110 -12.46 20.77 -5.39
CA HIS A 110 -13.05 20.61 -6.73
C HIS A 110 -13.52 19.18 -7.02
N LYS A 111 -14.07 18.51 -6.00
CA LYS A 111 -14.52 17.12 -6.14
C LYS A 111 -15.67 17.00 -7.14
N ASN A 112 -15.53 16.07 -8.08
CA ASN A 112 -16.43 15.82 -9.21
C ASN A 112 -16.52 16.97 -10.24
N ASN A 113 -15.56 17.91 -10.22
CA ASN A 113 -15.43 18.95 -11.23
C ASN A 113 -14.03 18.89 -11.84
N SER A 114 -13.89 18.19 -12.96
CA SER A 114 -12.60 17.97 -13.63
C SER A 114 -11.98 19.26 -14.16
N ASP A 115 -12.81 20.19 -14.62
CA ASP A 115 -12.37 21.41 -15.30
C ASP A 115 -11.81 22.40 -14.29
N GLU A 116 -12.58 22.69 -13.23
CA GLU A 116 -12.09 23.52 -12.11
C GLU A 116 -10.88 22.89 -11.43
N GLN A 117 -10.83 21.57 -11.31
CA GLN A 117 -9.66 20.90 -10.75
C GLN A 117 -8.43 21.08 -11.65
N SER A 118 -8.59 20.95 -12.97
CA SER A 118 -7.51 21.16 -13.93
C SER A 118 -6.98 22.59 -13.86
N GLU A 119 -7.86 23.58 -13.84
CA GLU A 119 -7.51 25.00 -13.68
C GLU A 119 -6.80 25.25 -12.35
N LYS A 120 -7.32 24.71 -11.25
CA LYS A 120 -6.72 24.87 -9.94
C LYS A 120 -5.33 24.24 -9.85
N LEU A 121 -5.14 23.06 -10.44
CA LEU A 121 -3.84 22.38 -10.49
C LEU A 121 -2.82 23.18 -11.31
N LYS A 122 -3.23 23.74 -12.45
CA LYS A 122 -2.38 24.63 -13.28
C LYS A 122 -1.94 25.87 -12.52
N SER A 123 -2.78 26.40 -11.62
CA SER A 123 -2.44 27.60 -10.86
C SER A 123 -1.45 27.35 -9.71
N LEU A 124 -1.22 26.10 -9.26
CA LEU A 124 -0.48 25.83 -8.02
C LEU A 124 0.99 26.19 -8.10
N VAL A 125 1.65 25.84 -9.21
CA VAL A 125 3.08 26.13 -9.40
C VAL A 125 3.30 27.63 -9.64
N PRO A 126 2.63 28.30 -10.60
CA PRO A 126 2.74 29.75 -10.77
C PRO A 126 2.56 30.51 -9.46
N HIS A 127 1.52 30.16 -8.70
CA HIS A 127 1.25 30.76 -7.39
C HIS A 127 2.44 30.63 -6.44
N ALA A 128 3.08 29.47 -6.35
CA ALA A 128 4.23 29.26 -5.46
C ALA A 128 5.46 30.14 -5.82
N PHE A 129 5.51 30.66 -7.05
CA PHE A 129 6.59 31.49 -7.59
C PHE A 129 6.20 32.98 -7.71
N GLY A 130 5.07 33.40 -7.13
CA GLY A 130 4.63 34.81 -7.19
C GLY A 130 3.86 35.18 -8.46
N ASP A 131 3.60 34.23 -9.35
CA ASP A 131 2.81 34.44 -10.55
C ASP A 131 1.32 34.19 -10.23
N HIS A 132 0.59 35.29 -10.05
CA HIS A 132 -0.82 35.29 -9.68
C HIS A 132 -1.78 35.35 -10.88
N SER A 133 -1.27 35.25 -12.11
CA SER A 133 -2.07 35.32 -13.35
C SER A 133 -3.23 34.32 -13.41
N LEU A 134 -3.08 33.16 -12.76
CA LEU A 134 -4.08 32.10 -12.70
C LEU A 134 -4.76 31.98 -11.32
N CYS A 135 -4.54 32.94 -10.41
CA CYS A 135 -5.15 32.94 -9.09
C CYS A 135 -6.52 33.63 -9.09
N THR A 136 -7.53 32.98 -8.52
CA THR A 136 -8.89 33.51 -8.44
C THR A 136 -9.20 34.31 -7.17
N PHE A 137 -8.26 34.42 -6.22
CA PHE A 137 -8.56 34.85 -4.83
C PHE A 137 -7.64 35.94 -4.24
N HIS A 138 -6.74 36.56 -5.01
CA HIS A 138 -5.82 37.57 -4.48
C HIS A 138 -6.07 38.92 -5.14
N GLU A 139 -6.83 39.78 -4.45
CA GLU A 139 -7.14 41.15 -4.91
C GLU A 139 -5.96 42.11 -4.74
N ASN A 140 -4.97 41.78 -3.89
CA ASN A 140 -3.76 42.57 -3.66
C ASN A 140 -2.51 41.69 -3.74
N GLU A 141 -1.81 41.74 -4.88
CA GLU A 141 -0.62 40.92 -5.16
C GLU A 141 0.62 41.34 -4.35
N GLU A 142 0.74 42.63 -4.00
CA GLU A 142 1.94 43.20 -3.36
C GLU A 142 2.08 42.85 -1.86
N GLU A 143 1.00 42.44 -1.19
CA GLU A 143 0.99 42.13 0.26
C GLU A 143 0.71 40.64 0.55
N TYR A 144 0.72 39.77 -0.46
CA TYR A 144 0.36 38.37 -0.25
C TYR A 144 1.43 37.59 0.54
N GLU A 145 1.06 37.17 1.76
CA GLU A 145 1.95 36.40 2.64
C GLU A 145 1.78 34.88 2.43
N TYR A 146 2.86 34.22 2.03
CA TYR A 146 2.90 32.76 1.83
C TYR A 146 3.01 31.99 3.16
N LYS A 147 1.92 31.93 3.94
CA LYS A 147 1.87 31.39 5.31
C LYS A 147 2.54 30.02 5.53
N ARG A 148 2.61 29.18 4.48
CA ARG A 148 3.11 27.80 4.55
C ARG A 148 4.44 27.60 3.83
N LEU A 149 4.95 28.59 3.09
CA LEU A 149 6.28 28.52 2.49
C LEU A 149 7.34 28.97 3.51
N PRO A 150 8.56 28.39 3.45
CA PRO A 150 9.71 28.90 4.19
C PRO A 150 9.95 30.38 3.90
N GLY A 151 10.19 31.16 4.94
CA GLY A 151 10.45 32.60 4.78
C GLY A 151 9.25 33.43 4.32
N LYS A 152 8.06 32.82 4.16
CA LYS A 152 6.80 33.49 3.74
C LYS A 152 6.90 34.27 2.43
N LYS A 153 7.86 33.89 1.58
CA LYS A 153 8.18 34.50 0.30
C LYS A 153 7.93 33.52 -0.84
N PRO A 154 7.74 34.01 -2.09
CA PRO A 154 7.68 33.15 -3.27
C PRO A 154 9.01 32.41 -3.48
N LEU A 155 8.95 31.30 -4.20
CA LEU A 155 10.12 30.58 -4.68
C LEU A 155 10.72 31.31 -5.89
N GLU A 156 12.05 31.26 -6.06
CA GLU A 156 12.76 32.06 -7.09
C GLU A 156 13.48 31.21 -8.15
N SER A 157 13.67 29.90 -7.91
CA SER A 157 14.47 29.05 -8.80
C SER A 157 13.72 28.64 -10.08
N LEU A 158 14.17 29.11 -11.24
CA LEU A 158 13.58 28.77 -12.55
C LEU A 158 13.68 27.27 -12.89
N SER A 159 14.82 26.63 -12.58
CA SER A 159 14.99 25.19 -12.81
C SER A 159 14.00 24.37 -11.97
N LEU A 160 13.80 24.78 -10.72
CA LEU A 160 12.81 24.17 -9.84
C LEU A 160 11.39 24.36 -10.36
N ARG A 161 11.06 25.57 -10.85
CA ARG A 161 9.75 25.87 -11.45
C ARG A 161 9.45 24.90 -12.58
N ASN A 162 10.35 24.78 -13.55
CA ASN A 162 10.17 23.92 -14.71
C ASN A 162 9.91 22.46 -14.32
N SER A 163 10.71 21.92 -13.39
CA SER A 163 10.53 20.53 -12.94
C SER A 163 9.24 20.32 -12.13
N LEU A 164 8.77 21.33 -11.39
CA LEU A 164 7.48 21.29 -10.71
C LEU A 164 6.31 21.39 -11.70
N ASP A 165 6.43 22.21 -12.74
CA ASP A 165 5.45 22.34 -13.82
C ASP A 165 5.31 21.01 -14.57
N GLU A 166 6.42 20.38 -14.97
CA GLU A 166 6.41 19.05 -15.60
C GLU A 166 5.75 17.99 -14.70
N LEU A 167 6.08 17.99 -13.41
CA LEU A 167 5.46 17.11 -12.43
C LEU A 167 3.95 17.36 -12.33
N MET A 168 3.52 18.62 -12.22
CA MET A 168 2.13 19.00 -12.05
C MET A 168 1.31 18.73 -13.31
N GLN A 169 1.89 18.90 -14.49
CA GLN A 169 1.24 18.66 -15.78
C GLN A 169 0.73 17.22 -15.91
N ARG A 170 1.42 16.24 -15.31
CA ARG A 170 0.95 14.84 -15.25
C ARG A 170 -0.40 14.70 -14.55
N TYR A 171 -0.63 15.49 -13.51
CA TYR A 171 -1.88 15.49 -12.75
C TYR A 171 -2.96 16.32 -13.44
N VAL A 172 -2.60 17.46 -14.02
CA VAL A 172 -3.49 18.28 -14.87
C VAL A 172 -4.08 17.44 -16.00
N ASN A 173 -3.23 16.70 -16.73
CA ASN A 173 -3.63 15.82 -17.83
C ASN A 173 -4.52 14.64 -17.39
N ASN A 174 -4.57 14.33 -16.10
CA ASN A 174 -5.39 13.25 -15.54
C ASN A 174 -6.45 13.76 -14.54
N ALA A 175 -6.80 15.05 -14.60
CA ALA A 175 -7.76 15.68 -13.69
C ALA A 175 -9.11 14.94 -13.67
N GLU A 176 -9.60 14.49 -14.82
CA GLU A 176 -10.85 13.70 -14.93
C GLU A 176 -10.85 12.49 -14.00
N LYS A 177 -9.74 11.72 -13.96
CA LYS A 177 -9.62 10.51 -13.12
C LYS A 177 -9.36 10.82 -11.65
N LEU A 178 -8.90 12.04 -11.35
CA LEU A 178 -8.56 12.50 -10.00
C LEU A 178 -9.75 13.20 -9.31
N SER A 179 -10.61 13.84 -10.09
CA SER A 179 -11.79 14.61 -9.65
C SER A 179 -12.77 13.85 -8.78
N PRO A 180 -13.00 12.53 -8.95
CA PRO A 180 -13.90 11.80 -8.08
C PRO A 180 -13.40 11.71 -6.64
N ALA A 181 -12.13 12.06 -6.39
CA ALA A 181 -11.46 11.98 -5.10
C ALA A 181 -11.68 10.62 -4.42
N ALA A 182 -11.59 9.56 -5.22
CA ALA A 182 -11.93 8.21 -4.81
C ALA A 182 -10.96 7.69 -3.74
N SER A 183 -11.42 6.76 -2.90
CA SER A 183 -10.56 6.17 -1.85
C SER A 183 -10.78 4.68 -1.63
N THR A 184 -9.67 3.95 -1.59
CA THR A 184 -9.53 2.54 -1.22
C THR A 184 -9.41 2.33 0.28
N GLN A 185 -9.43 3.38 1.12
CA GLN A 185 -9.22 3.22 2.56
C GLN A 185 -10.26 2.29 3.24
N ALA A 186 -11.52 2.34 2.77
CA ALA A 186 -12.56 1.43 3.25
C ALA A 186 -12.20 -0.04 2.99
N ASN A 187 -11.52 -0.26 1.87
CA ASN A 187 -11.07 -1.54 1.36
C ASN A 187 -9.90 -2.08 2.16
N GLU A 188 -8.89 -1.24 2.45
CA GLU A 188 -7.79 -1.61 3.33
C GLU A 188 -8.29 -2.08 4.70
N SER A 189 -9.29 -1.38 5.26
CA SER A 189 -9.91 -1.78 6.53
C SER A 189 -10.64 -3.13 6.41
N PHE A 190 -11.26 -3.43 5.27
CA PHE A 190 -11.86 -4.74 5.01
C PHE A 190 -10.79 -5.84 4.85
N ASN A 191 -9.75 -5.59 4.05
CA ASN A 191 -8.63 -6.51 3.84
C ASN A 191 -7.94 -6.87 5.16
N ASN A 192 -7.76 -5.90 6.06
CA ASN A 192 -7.27 -6.15 7.41
C ASN A 192 -8.20 -7.06 8.23
N THR A 193 -9.51 -6.93 8.06
CA THR A 193 -10.49 -7.81 8.71
C THR A 193 -10.41 -9.23 8.15
N VAL A 194 -10.31 -9.37 6.82
CA VAL A 194 -10.11 -10.67 6.15
C VAL A 194 -8.81 -11.32 6.62
N ALA A 195 -7.69 -10.59 6.59
CA ALA A 195 -6.39 -11.07 7.03
C ALA A 195 -6.39 -11.51 8.51
N SER A 196 -7.16 -10.84 9.38
CA SER A 196 -7.31 -11.26 10.78
C SER A 196 -8.02 -12.60 10.95
N LYS A 197 -8.94 -12.95 10.04
CA LYS A 197 -9.68 -14.23 10.05
C LYS A 197 -8.99 -15.31 9.22
N ASN A 198 -8.20 -14.90 8.24
CA ASN A 198 -7.46 -15.73 7.29
C ASN A 198 -5.97 -15.30 7.26
N PRO A 199 -5.21 -15.57 8.33
CA PRO A 199 -3.81 -15.16 8.40
C PRO A 199 -2.97 -15.91 7.35
N LYS A 200 -2.06 -15.20 6.68
CA LYS A 200 -1.16 -15.77 5.66
C LYS A 200 -0.28 -16.91 6.19
N SER A 201 -0.02 -16.93 7.50
CA SER A 201 0.74 -18.00 8.17
C SER A 201 0.01 -19.34 8.22
N ARG A 202 -1.27 -19.40 7.80
CA ARG A 202 -2.06 -20.63 7.77
C ARG A 202 -2.71 -20.78 6.40
N HIS A 203 -2.57 -21.97 5.81
CA HIS A 203 -3.16 -22.26 4.51
C HIS A 203 -4.64 -22.68 4.68
N TYR A 204 -5.56 -21.82 4.23
CA TYR A 204 -7.00 -22.14 4.16
C TYR A 204 -7.56 -22.15 2.74
N SER A 205 -6.78 -21.72 1.75
CA SER A 205 -7.21 -21.44 0.38
C SER A 205 -7.69 -22.67 -0.42
N GLY A 206 -7.37 -23.89 0.02
CA GLY A 206 -7.81 -25.14 -0.61
C GLY A 206 -9.12 -25.74 -0.08
N SER A 207 -9.87 -25.05 0.78
CA SER A 207 -11.07 -25.60 1.43
C SER A 207 -12.23 -24.59 1.53
N GLU A 208 -13.44 -25.08 1.81
CA GLU A 208 -14.60 -24.22 2.12
C GLU A 208 -14.35 -23.27 3.33
N SER A 209 -13.34 -23.56 4.14
CA SER A 209 -12.91 -22.70 5.26
C SER A 209 -12.56 -21.28 4.81
N PHE A 210 -11.95 -21.12 3.63
CA PHE A 210 -11.63 -19.79 3.09
C PHE A 210 -12.90 -18.97 2.87
N ASN A 211 -13.88 -19.52 2.16
CA ASN A 211 -15.15 -18.87 1.87
C ASN A 211 -15.89 -18.48 3.15
N PHE A 212 -15.92 -19.37 4.14
CA PHE A 212 -16.53 -19.08 5.44
C PHE A 212 -15.85 -17.92 6.17
N ARG A 213 -14.51 -17.88 6.18
CA ARG A 213 -13.73 -16.81 6.83
C ARG A 213 -13.94 -15.46 6.16
N VAL A 214 -13.99 -15.44 4.83
CA VAL A 214 -14.31 -14.22 4.05
C VAL A 214 -15.74 -13.77 4.33
N ALA A 215 -16.72 -14.66 4.30
CA ALA A 215 -18.11 -14.34 4.64
C ALA A 215 -18.25 -13.78 6.07
N ALA A 216 -17.54 -14.39 7.04
CA ALA A 216 -17.47 -13.90 8.40
C ALA A 216 -16.85 -12.49 8.50
N ALA A 217 -15.86 -12.15 7.68
CA ALA A 217 -15.29 -10.80 7.60
C ALA A 217 -16.31 -9.80 7.06
N VAL A 218 -17.06 -10.16 6.03
CA VAL A 218 -18.14 -9.34 5.45
C VAL A 218 -19.21 -9.07 6.50
N CYS A 219 -19.68 -10.10 7.20
CA CYS A 219 -20.68 -9.95 8.25
C CYS A 219 -20.16 -9.05 9.39
N GLN A 220 -18.92 -9.25 9.85
CA GLN A 220 -18.32 -8.41 10.88
C GLN A 220 -18.20 -6.94 10.45
N LYS A 221 -17.81 -6.68 9.20
CA LYS A 221 -17.66 -5.31 8.67
C LYS A 221 -19.01 -4.58 8.62
N ASN A 222 -20.06 -5.26 8.20
CA ASN A 222 -21.38 -4.67 7.97
C ASN A 222 -22.23 -4.58 9.24
N ILE A 223 -22.11 -5.57 10.14
CA ILE A 223 -23.02 -5.73 11.29
C ILE A 223 -22.29 -5.52 12.62
N GLY A 224 -20.96 -5.65 12.67
CA GLY A 224 -20.20 -5.73 13.92
C GLY A 224 -19.97 -7.17 14.36
N ASN A 225 -19.27 -7.39 15.48
CA ASN A 225 -18.94 -8.71 16.02
C ASN A 225 -20.17 -9.49 16.51
N THR A 226 -21.27 -8.80 16.78
CA THR A 226 -22.59 -9.39 17.08
C THR A 226 -23.27 -10.07 15.88
N TYR A 227 -22.65 -10.04 14.68
CA TYR A 227 -23.20 -10.72 13.49
C TYR A 227 -23.46 -12.22 13.71
N VAL A 228 -22.67 -12.86 14.55
CA VAL A 228 -22.78 -14.31 14.83
C VAL A 228 -24.16 -14.62 15.38
N ASP A 229 -24.71 -13.77 16.25
CA ASP A 229 -26.03 -14.01 16.84
C ASP A 229 -27.13 -13.92 15.79
N ARG A 230 -27.02 -12.99 14.84
CA ARG A 230 -27.93 -12.92 13.68
C ARG A 230 -27.84 -14.15 12.78
N VAL A 231 -26.63 -14.70 12.60
CA VAL A 231 -26.44 -15.94 11.83
C VAL A 231 -27.11 -17.12 12.54
N PHE A 232 -26.91 -17.25 13.86
CA PHE A 232 -27.53 -18.32 14.65
C PHE A 232 -29.05 -18.24 14.63
N THR A 233 -29.62 -17.06 14.84
CA THR A 233 -31.07 -16.85 14.73
C THR A 233 -31.60 -17.24 13.35
N LYS A 234 -30.90 -16.87 12.26
CA LYS A 234 -31.30 -17.25 10.90
C LYS A 234 -31.20 -18.74 10.62
N LEU A 235 -30.25 -19.42 11.24
CA LEU A 235 -30.09 -20.87 11.18
C LEU A 235 -31.03 -21.61 12.15
N GLN A 236 -31.90 -20.88 12.86
CA GLN A 236 -32.79 -21.42 13.89
C GLN A 236 -32.04 -22.18 14.99
N LEU A 237 -30.80 -21.76 15.25
CA LEU A 237 -29.97 -22.27 16.32
C LEU A 237 -30.12 -21.39 17.56
N SER A 238 -30.01 -22.00 18.75
CA SER A 238 -30.03 -21.26 20.00
C SER A 238 -28.88 -20.24 20.03
N PRO A 239 -29.13 -18.98 20.37
CA PRO A 239 -28.08 -17.97 20.48
C PRO A 239 -26.97 -18.45 21.44
N LEU A 240 -25.72 -18.19 21.09
CA LEU A 240 -24.62 -18.46 22.00
C LEU A 240 -24.75 -17.53 23.21
N LYS A 241 -25.28 -18.04 24.33
CA LYS A 241 -25.28 -17.30 25.62
C LYS A 241 -23.85 -16.94 26.05
N THR A 242 -22.89 -17.79 25.70
CA THR A 242 -21.46 -17.58 25.94
C THR A 242 -20.85 -16.61 24.91
N GLY A 243 -20.28 -15.51 25.42
CA GLY A 243 -19.50 -14.57 24.60
C GLY A 243 -20.27 -13.41 23.97
N LEU A 244 -21.60 -13.29 24.17
CA LEU A 244 -22.38 -12.10 23.76
C LEU A 244 -21.78 -10.80 24.33
N SER A 245 -21.61 -10.75 25.65
CA SER A 245 -20.99 -9.60 26.34
C SER A 245 -19.60 -9.27 25.79
N GLN A 246 -18.79 -10.29 25.45
CA GLN A 246 -17.47 -10.08 24.85
C GLN A 246 -17.56 -9.48 23.43
N ARG A 247 -18.51 -9.91 22.61
CA ARG A 247 -18.72 -9.38 21.24
C ARG A 247 -19.21 -7.95 21.29
N GLU A 248 -20.18 -7.65 22.15
CA GLU A 248 -20.63 -6.29 22.38
C GLU A 248 -19.51 -5.38 22.90
N MET A 249 -18.68 -5.89 23.82
CA MET A 249 -17.50 -5.17 24.29
C MET A 249 -16.52 -4.86 23.14
N LYS A 250 -16.29 -5.81 22.23
CA LYS A 250 -15.48 -5.58 21.02
C LYS A 250 -16.09 -4.51 20.12
N ASP A 251 -17.41 -4.51 19.94
CA ASP A 251 -18.11 -3.51 19.15
C ASP A 251 -18.03 -2.12 19.80
N ARG A 252 -18.27 -2.02 21.12
CA ARG A 252 -18.09 -0.78 21.89
C ARG A 252 -16.65 -0.26 21.79
N LYS A 253 -15.65 -1.14 21.89
CA LYS A 253 -14.22 -0.78 21.76
C LYS A 253 -13.90 -0.29 20.34
N MET A 254 -14.46 -0.92 19.32
CA MET A 254 -14.30 -0.50 17.93
C MET A 254 -14.94 0.87 17.68
N GLN A 255 -16.14 1.13 18.20
CA GLN A 255 -16.79 2.45 18.14
C GLN A 255 -15.97 3.52 18.85
N LYS A 256 -15.50 3.27 20.08
CA LYS A 256 -14.62 4.21 20.82
C LYS A 256 -13.35 4.52 20.03
N ARG A 257 -12.70 3.51 19.45
CA ARG A 257 -11.52 3.69 18.59
C ARG A 257 -11.82 4.52 17.34
N LYS A 258 -12.97 4.30 16.70
CA LYS A 258 -13.40 5.07 15.52
C LYS A 258 -13.61 6.54 15.87
N LEU A 259 -14.33 6.81 16.97
CA LEU A 259 -14.56 8.16 17.47
C LEU A 259 -13.25 8.87 17.83
N PHE A 260 -12.38 8.20 18.59
CA PHE A 260 -11.07 8.74 18.95
C PHE A 260 -10.21 9.02 17.71
N ALA A 261 -10.16 8.10 16.75
CA ALA A 261 -9.36 8.25 15.53
C ALA A 261 -9.86 9.38 14.61
N ALA A 262 -11.15 9.70 14.66
CA ALA A 262 -11.76 10.83 13.94
C ALA A 262 -11.53 12.17 14.67
N GLY A 263 -11.41 12.14 16.00
CA GLY A 263 -11.19 13.32 16.84
C GLY A 263 -9.82 13.98 16.65
N ARG A 264 -9.71 15.22 17.15
CA ARG A 264 -8.49 16.05 17.09
C ARG A 264 -7.30 15.32 17.73
N ASP A 265 -7.49 14.76 18.92
CA ASP A 265 -6.42 14.08 19.66
C ASP A 265 -5.91 12.83 18.93
N GLY A 266 -6.80 12.07 18.30
CA GLY A 266 -6.41 10.94 17.46
C GLY A 266 -5.58 11.37 16.25
N LYS A 267 -5.92 12.50 15.61
CA LYS A 267 -5.13 13.08 14.51
C LYS A 267 -3.77 13.60 14.99
N ILE A 268 -3.71 14.27 16.14
CA ILE A 268 -2.46 14.74 16.77
C ILE A 268 -1.56 13.54 17.11
N ARG A 269 -2.10 12.53 17.80
CA ARG A 269 -1.36 11.32 18.16
C ARG A 269 -0.83 10.60 16.92
N ARG A 270 -1.61 10.52 15.84
CA ARG A 270 -1.16 9.94 14.57
C ARG A 270 0.02 10.70 13.98
N ARG A 271 -0.03 12.04 13.96
CA ARG A 271 1.07 12.88 13.48
C ARG A 271 2.32 12.69 14.33
N PHE A 272 2.17 12.70 15.66
CA PHE A 272 3.27 12.43 16.60
C PHE A 272 3.93 11.07 16.32
N LEU A 273 3.14 10.00 16.20
CA LEU A 273 3.67 8.67 15.91
C LEU A 273 4.35 8.58 14.54
N LYS A 274 3.83 9.27 13.52
CA LYS A 274 4.47 9.36 12.20
C LYS A 274 5.85 10.02 12.31
N ASN A 275 5.95 11.14 13.01
CA ASN A 275 7.22 11.85 13.20
C ASN A 275 8.22 11.01 14.01
N LYS A 276 7.74 10.32 15.05
CA LYS A 276 8.57 9.41 15.85
C LYS A 276 9.16 8.30 14.99
N ARG A 277 8.35 7.62 14.18
CA ARG A 277 8.83 6.57 13.26
C ARG A 277 9.83 7.11 12.24
N ALA A 278 9.56 8.28 11.65
CA ALA A 278 10.48 8.89 10.71
C ALA A 278 11.85 9.17 11.36
N SER A 279 11.86 9.70 12.59
CA SER A 279 13.09 9.91 13.36
C SER A 279 13.82 8.60 13.69
N GLU A 280 13.08 7.54 14.07
CA GLU A 280 13.65 6.22 14.30
C GLU A 280 14.27 5.64 13.02
N THR A 281 13.59 5.76 11.88
CA THR A 281 14.09 5.34 10.56
C THR A 281 15.36 6.11 10.18
N THR A 282 15.38 7.45 10.31
CA THR A 282 16.59 8.25 10.05
C THR A 282 17.75 7.84 10.96
N ARG A 283 17.48 7.58 12.25
CA ARG A 283 18.50 7.11 13.19
C ARG A 283 19.04 5.74 12.79
N LYS A 284 18.18 4.81 12.36
CA LYS A 284 18.60 3.52 11.83
C LYS A 284 19.46 3.68 10.58
N HIS A 285 19.04 4.49 9.61
CA HIS A 285 19.85 4.76 8.42
C HIS A 285 21.22 5.35 8.74
N ARG A 286 21.31 6.21 9.76
CA ARG A 286 22.59 6.76 10.22
C ARG A 286 23.51 5.71 10.83
N ASN A 287 22.93 4.74 11.55
CA ASN A 287 23.68 3.72 12.29
C ASN A 287 24.05 2.51 11.43
N GLU A 288 23.12 2.08 10.56
CA GLU A 288 23.17 0.83 9.80
C GLU A 288 23.52 1.08 8.31
N GLY A 289 23.56 2.36 7.87
CA GLY A 289 23.57 2.71 6.45
C GLY A 289 22.19 2.63 5.82
N MET A 290 22.10 2.84 4.50
CA MET A 290 20.84 2.73 3.74
C MET A 290 20.42 1.26 3.63
N THR A 291 19.73 0.74 4.65
CA THR A 291 19.35 -0.69 4.72
C THR A 291 18.17 -1.07 3.82
N TYR A 292 17.30 -0.12 3.47
CA TYR A 292 16.14 -0.31 2.60
C TYR A 292 15.71 1.03 1.96
N GLU A 293 15.81 1.14 0.63
CA GLU A 293 15.06 2.14 -0.13
C GLU A 293 13.75 1.49 -0.64
N SER A 294 12.64 2.18 -0.45
CA SER A 294 11.43 1.89 -1.22
C SER A 294 11.61 2.53 -2.59
N ASP A 295 11.13 1.89 -3.67
CA ASP A 295 11.11 2.48 -5.02
C ASP A 295 12.46 2.53 -5.77
N VAL A 296 13.39 1.61 -5.48
CA VAL A 296 14.67 1.44 -6.23
C VAL A 296 14.49 1.17 -7.73
N GLY A 297 13.25 0.92 -8.18
CA GLY A 297 12.88 0.84 -9.60
C GLY A 297 12.58 2.18 -10.27
N LEU A 298 12.55 3.29 -9.54
CA LEU A 298 12.20 4.63 -10.05
C LEU A 298 13.35 5.65 -10.01
N SER A 299 14.50 5.31 -9.42
CA SER A 299 15.71 6.16 -9.37
C SER A 299 16.71 5.87 -10.51
N GLY A 300 16.21 5.80 -11.75
CA GLY A 300 17.07 5.96 -12.93
C GLY A 300 18.03 4.81 -13.28
N VAL A 301 17.85 3.60 -12.73
CA VAL A 301 18.53 2.39 -13.24
C VAL A 301 17.86 1.84 -14.52
N LEU A 302 16.79 2.49 -15.00
CA LEU A 302 16.05 2.09 -16.20
C LEU A 302 16.31 2.96 -17.45
N ASP A 303 17.15 3.99 -17.36
CA ASP A 303 17.53 4.85 -18.50
C ASP A 303 18.95 4.54 -19.03
N LEU A 304 19.41 3.29 -18.89
CA LEU A 304 20.38 2.78 -19.84
C LEU A 304 19.61 2.49 -21.14
N PRO A 305 20.09 2.94 -22.31
CA PRO A 305 19.44 2.61 -23.57
C PRO A 305 19.19 1.11 -23.62
N LEU A 306 17.99 0.71 -24.06
CA LEU A 306 17.59 -0.67 -24.36
C LEU A 306 18.41 -1.29 -25.51
N GLU A 307 19.66 -0.85 -25.72
CA GLU A 307 20.66 -1.53 -26.50
C GLU A 307 21.53 -2.36 -25.57
N LYS A 308 21.21 -3.66 -25.54
CA LYS A 308 21.92 -4.71 -24.80
C LYS A 308 21.91 -4.48 -23.30
N ILE A 309 20.75 -4.79 -22.70
CA ILE A 309 20.77 -5.72 -21.58
C ILE A 309 21.53 -6.94 -22.11
N VAL A 310 22.85 -6.98 -21.89
CA VAL A 310 23.55 -8.25 -21.80
C VAL A 310 22.76 -8.94 -20.71
N SER A 311 21.95 -9.94 -21.11
CA SER A 311 21.36 -10.87 -20.17
C SER A 311 22.44 -11.12 -19.12
N PRO A 312 22.13 -11.13 -17.80
CA PRO A 312 23.14 -11.57 -16.83
C PRO A 312 23.77 -12.79 -17.46
N ILE A 313 25.09 -12.85 -17.58
CA ILE A 313 25.77 -14.00 -18.18
C ILE A 313 25.35 -15.17 -17.30
N ILE A 314 24.21 -15.75 -17.65
CA ILE A 314 23.82 -17.10 -17.39
C ILE A 314 24.82 -17.75 -18.29
N ALA A 315 26.01 -17.97 -17.72
CA ALA A 315 26.88 -19.03 -18.13
C ALA A 315 25.92 -20.16 -18.53
N PRO A 316 25.90 -20.57 -19.81
CA PRO A 316 24.89 -21.50 -20.31
C PRO A 316 24.74 -22.60 -19.28
N PHE A 317 23.52 -22.99 -18.92
CA PHE A 317 23.19 -23.82 -17.73
C PHE A 317 24.10 -25.06 -17.51
N GLU A 318 24.85 -25.46 -18.54
CA GLU A 318 25.93 -26.45 -18.50
C GLU A 318 27.26 -26.01 -17.84
N GLU A 319 27.60 -24.73 -17.76
CA GLU A 319 28.76 -24.22 -17.00
C GLU A 319 28.48 -24.11 -15.50
N ILE A 320 27.23 -23.89 -15.09
CA ILE A 320 26.82 -23.86 -13.67
C ILE A 320 26.96 -25.26 -13.03
N LYS A 321 26.87 -26.34 -13.82
CA LYS A 321 27.14 -27.71 -13.34
C LYS A 321 28.58 -27.93 -12.87
N ARG A 322 29.53 -27.04 -13.20
CA ARG A 322 30.92 -27.11 -12.71
C ARG A 322 31.11 -26.50 -11.33
N PHE A 323 30.15 -25.72 -10.82
CA PHE A 323 30.25 -25.05 -9.54
C PHE A 323 29.28 -25.66 -8.53
N LYS A 324 29.77 -25.90 -7.31
CA LYS A 324 28.92 -26.37 -6.21
C LYS A 324 28.17 -25.17 -5.64
N LEU A 325 26.84 -25.26 -5.58
CA LEU A 325 26.02 -24.24 -4.93
C LEU A 325 26.21 -24.32 -3.42
N VAL A 326 26.57 -23.21 -2.79
CA VAL A 326 26.72 -23.10 -1.34
C VAL A 326 25.82 -21.98 -0.83
N TYR A 327 24.90 -22.34 0.06
CA TYR A 327 24.08 -21.42 0.84
C TYR A 327 24.87 -20.96 2.05
N PHE A 328 24.80 -19.68 2.40
CA PHE A 328 25.44 -19.19 3.61
C PHE A 328 24.56 -18.22 4.39
N ASP A 329 24.81 -18.17 5.68
CA ASP A 329 24.20 -17.22 6.61
C ASP A 329 25.24 -16.75 7.63
N THR A 330 25.10 -15.53 8.13
CA THR A 330 26.08 -14.92 9.03
C THR A 330 25.40 -14.28 10.24
N GLU A 331 25.93 -14.56 11.43
CA GLU A 331 25.56 -13.85 12.65
C GLU A 331 26.63 -12.82 12.99
N THR A 332 26.21 -11.63 13.38
CA THR A 332 27.08 -10.49 13.71
C THR A 332 26.81 -9.99 15.13
N ILE A 333 27.76 -9.27 15.74
CA ILE A 333 27.56 -8.62 17.05
C ILE A 333 26.52 -7.48 17.01
N GLY A 334 26.20 -6.99 15.81
CA GLY A 334 25.23 -5.95 15.57
C GLY A 334 25.03 -5.71 14.07
N LEU A 335 24.24 -4.69 13.73
CA LEU A 335 23.83 -4.38 12.35
C LEU A 335 24.64 -3.24 11.72
N GLY A 336 25.67 -2.74 12.41
CA GLY A 336 26.56 -1.70 11.93
C GLY A 336 27.59 -2.24 10.93
N PRO A 337 28.06 -1.40 9.99
CA PRO A 337 29.05 -1.82 8.98
C PRO A 337 30.43 -2.17 9.56
N THR A 338 30.69 -1.79 10.81
CA THR A 338 31.91 -2.12 11.55
C THR A 338 31.74 -3.30 12.52
N ASP A 339 30.54 -3.89 12.58
CA ASP A 339 30.24 -4.97 13.51
C ASP A 339 30.85 -6.29 13.02
N GLN A 340 31.49 -7.01 13.93
CA GLN A 340 32.20 -8.25 13.63
C GLN A 340 31.23 -9.42 13.38
N ILE A 341 31.58 -10.27 12.42
CA ILE A 341 30.92 -11.55 12.18
C ILE A 341 31.38 -12.54 13.25
N ILE A 342 30.44 -13.07 14.03
CA ILE A 342 30.69 -14.05 15.10
C ILE A 342 30.39 -15.47 14.66
N GLN A 343 29.59 -15.65 13.61
CA GLN A 343 29.31 -16.96 13.06
C GLN A 343 29.11 -16.88 11.55
N VAL A 344 29.64 -17.86 10.84
CA VAL A 344 29.31 -18.14 9.44
C VAL A 344 28.81 -19.57 9.34
N ALA A 345 27.62 -19.75 8.80
CA ALA A 345 27.08 -21.05 8.41
C ALA A 345 27.18 -21.21 6.90
N LEU A 346 27.66 -22.35 6.43
CA LEU A 346 27.81 -22.71 5.02
C LEU A 346 27.15 -24.08 4.80
N SER A 347 26.31 -24.20 3.80
CA SER A 347 25.66 -25.46 3.42
C SER A 347 25.73 -25.66 1.92
N ASP A 348 26.20 -26.83 1.49
CA ASP A 348 26.22 -27.19 0.07
C ASP A 348 25.07 -28.13 -0.33
N GLY A 349 24.05 -28.26 0.55
CA GLY A 349 22.93 -29.17 0.42
C GLY A 349 23.14 -30.51 1.13
N ASP A 350 24.38 -31.02 1.15
CA ASP A 350 24.73 -32.31 1.75
C ASP A 350 25.50 -32.15 3.08
N ASN A 351 26.33 -31.11 3.17
CA ASN A 351 27.17 -30.81 4.32
C ASN A 351 26.86 -29.43 4.88
N LEU A 352 26.74 -29.34 6.20
CA LEU A 352 26.61 -28.08 6.93
C LEU A 352 27.88 -27.83 7.74
N GLN A 353 28.58 -26.74 7.44
CA GLN A 353 29.69 -26.25 8.26
C GLN A 353 29.29 -24.98 8.99
N ARG A 354 29.67 -24.89 10.27
CA ARG A 354 29.50 -23.69 11.09
C ARG A 354 30.84 -23.29 11.66
N LEU A 355 31.29 -22.10 11.30
CA LEU A 355 32.50 -21.49 11.82
C LEU A 355 32.09 -20.43 12.83
N PHE A 356 32.59 -20.55 14.05
CA PHE A 356 32.39 -19.56 15.11
C PHE A 356 33.68 -18.74 15.25
N GLY A 357 33.55 -17.43 15.15
CA GLY A 357 34.60 -16.48 15.51
C GLY A 357 34.57 -16.23 17.01
N SER A 358 35.72 -16.30 17.69
CA SER A 358 35.83 -15.81 19.06
C SER A 358 35.93 -14.29 19.05
N ASN A 359 35.11 -13.61 19.85
CA ASN A 359 35.31 -12.19 20.16
C ASN A 359 36.72 -12.00 20.73
N CYS A 360 37.57 -11.26 20.03
CA CYS A 360 38.94 -10.97 20.45
C CYS A 360 39.06 -9.48 20.73
N SER A 361 38.92 -9.12 22.00
CA SER A 361 39.62 -7.96 22.57
C SER A 361 41.10 -8.25 22.83
N ASP A 362 41.62 -9.44 22.48
CA ASP A 362 43.05 -9.78 22.60
C ASP A 362 43.57 -10.48 21.34
N GLN A 363 44.75 -10.06 20.90
CA GLN A 363 45.40 -10.47 19.66
C GLN A 363 45.62 -11.99 19.55
N SER A 364 44.91 -12.66 18.63
CA SER A 364 45.45 -13.73 17.73
C SER A 364 44.34 -14.36 16.89
N HIS A 365 44.41 -14.19 15.57
CA HIS A 365 43.47 -14.81 14.63
C HIS A 365 43.74 -16.31 14.46
N SER A 366 42.79 -17.16 14.86
CA SER A 366 42.64 -18.50 14.28
C SER A 366 41.18 -18.97 14.31
N PHE A 367 40.63 -19.33 13.14
CA PHE A 367 39.37 -20.08 13.06
C PHE A 367 39.68 -21.53 13.47
N ARG A 368 39.13 -21.99 14.61
CA ARG A 368 39.24 -23.40 15.02
C ARG A 368 38.23 -24.24 14.23
N LYS A 369 38.72 -25.20 13.45
CA LYS A 369 37.90 -26.29 12.87
C LYS A 369 37.60 -27.31 13.97
N ASN A 370 36.35 -27.42 14.39
CA ASN A 370 35.91 -28.60 15.14
C ASN A 370 35.53 -29.70 14.13
N TRP A 371 36.35 -30.75 14.05
CA TRP A 371 36.00 -32.00 13.39
C TRP A 371 35.27 -32.90 14.39
N ALA A 372 34.02 -33.25 14.08
CA ALA A 372 33.33 -34.41 14.62
C ALA A 372 32.35 -34.92 13.55
#